data_AF-A0A1A9RR69-F1
#
_entry.id   AF-A0A1A9RR69-F1
#
_cell.length_a   1.000
_cell.length_b   1.000
_cell.length_c   1.000
_cell.angle_alpha   90.00
_cell.angle_beta   90.00
_cell.angle_gamma   90.00
#
_symmetry.space_group_name_H-M   'P 1'
#
loop_
_entity.id
_entity.type
_entity.pdbx_description
1 polymer ?
#
loop_
_entity_poly.entity_id
_entity_poly.type
_entity_poly.pdbx_seq_one_letter_code
_entity_poly.pdbx_strand_id
1 'polypeptide(L)'
;MGLDMRPLSKPKAGKEQRFYELYSLIPSENLSPDQREQLLEEWFALGIPSYETIKAPQVGRDAQADAWLREQYDADDNPDKPPFDEVYQDYQGYYVIELAPEQDSVPVYRAFGQDENVFRGQFLADCQELIGEDLLNEAWSNHLAEEAVDYAQRLIAAVTPTAQQHGLEYLKDQYEPPEAEPESLESQLHIVYSLARWLIFYGSRGHGYEADF
;
A
#
# COMPACT_ATOMS: atom_id res chain seq x y z
N MET A 1 -17.49 1.85 -4.16
CA MET A 1 -16.44 1.07 -4.87
C MET A 1 -15.51 2.09 -5.47
N GLY A 2 -14.21 1.90 -5.30
CA GLY A 2 -13.19 2.83 -5.77
C GLY A 2 -11.81 2.24 -5.51
N LEU A 3 -10.83 2.70 -6.26
CA LEU A 3 -9.52 2.07 -6.38
C LEU A 3 -8.72 2.09 -5.06
N ASP A 4 -8.29 0.91 -4.62
CA ASP A 4 -7.29 0.68 -3.58
C ASP A 4 -6.06 0.00 -4.21
N MET A 5 -4.87 0.52 -3.91
CA MET A 5 -3.60 -0.01 -4.41
C MET A 5 -2.90 -0.78 -3.30
N ARG A 6 -2.88 -2.10 -3.42
CA ARG A 6 -2.30 -3.00 -2.41
C ARG A 6 -0.89 -3.41 -2.79
N PRO A 7 0.12 -3.33 -1.90
CA PRO A 7 1.44 -3.83 -2.22
C PRO A 7 1.40 -5.34 -2.45
N LEU A 8 1.92 -5.81 -3.59
CA LEU A 8 2.07 -7.24 -3.88
C LEU A 8 3.16 -7.85 -2.98
N SER A 9 3.11 -9.17 -2.77
CA SER A 9 4.28 -9.90 -2.25
C SER A 9 5.44 -9.83 -3.25
N LYS A 10 6.68 -9.88 -2.75
CA LYS A 10 7.87 -10.05 -3.60
C LYS A 10 8.37 -11.49 -3.54
N PRO A 11 9.03 -12.02 -4.59
CA PRO A 11 9.56 -13.37 -4.53
C PRO A 11 10.68 -13.53 -3.49
N LYS A 12 10.74 -14.70 -2.84
CA LYS A 12 11.94 -15.15 -2.13
C LYS A 12 13.08 -15.38 -3.12
N ALA A 13 14.31 -15.14 -2.67
CA ALA A 13 15.51 -15.33 -3.50
C ALA A 13 15.58 -16.75 -4.09
N GLY A 14 15.75 -16.85 -5.42
CA GLY A 14 15.78 -18.11 -6.16
C GLY A 14 14.41 -18.73 -6.44
N LYS A 15 13.30 -18.02 -6.14
CA LYS A 15 11.92 -18.43 -6.42
C LYS A 15 11.21 -17.54 -7.44
N GLU A 16 11.91 -16.58 -8.02
CA GLU A 16 11.38 -15.52 -8.88
C GLU A 16 10.60 -16.08 -10.07
N GLN A 17 11.19 -17.02 -10.80
CA GLN A 17 10.56 -17.60 -11.98
C GLN A 17 9.19 -18.22 -11.64
N ARG A 18 9.15 -19.09 -10.64
CA ARG A 18 7.89 -19.77 -10.26
C ARG A 18 6.87 -18.79 -9.68
N PHE A 19 7.33 -17.80 -8.92
CA PHE A 19 6.47 -16.76 -8.36
C PHE A 19 5.74 -15.97 -9.47
N TYR A 20 6.45 -15.53 -10.51
CA TYR A 20 5.85 -14.79 -11.62
C TYR A 20 5.05 -15.67 -12.59
N GLU A 21 5.42 -16.94 -12.76
CA GLU A 21 4.58 -17.92 -13.46
C GLU A 21 3.21 -18.07 -12.78
N LEU A 22 3.20 -18.22 -11.44
CA LEU A 22 1.97 -18.31 -10.65
C LEU A 22 1.14 -17.02 -10.72
N TYR A 23 1.79 -15.86 -10.60
CA TYR A 23 1.14 -14.55 -10.71
C TYR A 23 0.36 -14.42 -12.03
N SER A 24 0.94 -14.89 -13.14
CA SER A 24 0.28 -14.90 -14.45
C SER A 24 -0.81 -15.96 -14.58
N LEU A 25 -0.68 -17.09 -13.88
CA LEU A 25 -1.56 -18.25 -14.02
C LEU A 25 -2.83 -18.12 -13.18
N ILE A 26 -2.72 -17.63 -11.95
CA ILE A 26 -3.82 -17.57 -10.96
C ILE A 26 -5.06 -16.83 -11.49
N PRO A 27 -4.94 -15.69 -12.21
CA PRO A 27 -6.11 -15.01 -12.75
C PRO A 27 -6.88 -15.80 -13.81
N SER A 28 -6.29 -16.85 -14.41
CA SER A 28 -6.89 -17.61 -15.51
C SER A 28 -8.29 -18.17 -15.18
N GLU A 29 -9.23 -17.98 -16.11
CA GLU A 29 -10.61 -18.45 -16.00
C GLU A 29 -10.75 -19.98 -16.06
N ASN A 30 -9.69 -20.70 -16.46
CA ASN A 30 -9.72 -22.15 -16.67
C ASN A 30 -9.40 -22.98 -15.41
N LEU A 31 -9.18 -22.32 -14.26
CA LEU A 31 -8.85 -22.99 -13.00
C LEU A 31 -10.12 -23.29 -12.20
N SER A 32 -10.25 -24.52 -11.69
CA SER A 32 -11.27 -24.80 -10.66
C SER A 32 -10.94 -24.04 -9.36
N PRO A 33 -11.92 -23.81 -8.47
CA PRO A 33 -11.68 -23.18 -7.17
C PRO A 33 -10.54 -23.83 -6.38
N ASP A 34 -10.57 -25.17 -6.23
CA ASP A 34 -9.53 -25.92 -5.51
C ASP A 34 -8.13 -25.76 -6.13
N GLN A 35 -8.04 -25.70 -7.47
CA GLN A 35 -6.76 -25.48 -8.16
C GLN A 35 -6.26 -24.07 -7.91
N ARG A 36 -7.15 -23.07 -7.96
CA ARG A 36 -6.81 -21.68 -7.70
C ARG A 36 -6.31 -21.51 -6.25
N GLU A 37 -6.99 -22.11 -5.29
CA GLU A 37 -6.58 -22.10 -3.87
C GLU A 37 -5.19 -22.70 -3.68
N GLN A 38 -4.91 -23.88 -4.25
CA GLN A 38 -3.59 -24.51 -4.18
C GLN A 38 -2.48 -23.65 -4.79
N LEU A 39 -2.74 -22.99 -5.93
CA LEU A 39 -1.77 -22.09 -6.56
C LEU A 39 -1.57 -20.81 -5.74
N LEU A 40 -2.61 -20.29 -5.10
CA LEU A 40 -2.52 -19.15 -4.19
C LEU A 40 -1.67 -19.50 -2.96
N GLU A 41 -1.92 -20.65 -2.33
CA GLU A 41 -1.10 -21.14 -1.22
C GLU A 41 0.37 -21.27 -1.61
N GLU A 42 0.65 -21.84 -2.79
CA GLU A 42 2.02 -21.92 -3.32
C GLU A 42 2.61 -20.52 -3.51
N TRP A 43 1.85 -19.59 -4.12
CA TRP A 43 2.30 -18.23 -4.37
C TRP A 43 2.63 -17.48 -3.08
N PHE A 44 1.78 -17.58 -2.04
CA PHE A 44 2.03 -17.03 -0.72
C PHE A 44 3.28 -17.65 -0.07
N ALA A 45 3.47 -18.96 -0.20
CA ALA A 45 4.66 -19.62 0.35
C ALA A 45 5.97 -19.20 -0.33
N LEU A 46 5.91 -18.82 -1.60
CA LEU A 46 7.06 -18.32 -2.38
C LEU A 46 7.31 -16.81 -2.19
N GLY A 47 6.31 -16.08 -1.71
CA GLY A 47 6.36 -14.65 -1.48
C GLY A 47 6.96 -14.25 -0.13
N ILE A 48 7.43 -13.00 -0.08
CA ILE A 48 7.68 -12.23 1.12
C ILE A 48 6.62 -11.11 1.10
N PRO A 49 5.72 -11.06 2.09
CA PRO A 49 4.69 -10.03 2.17
C PRO A 49 5.29 -8.65 2.45
N SER A 50 4.53 -7.61 2.15
CA SER A 50 4.97 -6.22 2.27
C SER A 50 5.26 -5.82 3.72
N TYR A 51 4.46 -6.28 4.69
CA TYR A 51 4.66 -5.99 6.12
C TYR A 51 6.00 -6.51 6.67
N GLU A 52 6.55 -7.60 6.13
CA GLU A 52 7.89 -8.08 6.49
C GLU A 52 8.98 -7.14 5.97
N THR A 53 8.83 -6.63 4.75
CA THR A 53 9.81 -5.71 4.13
C THR A 53 9.90 -4.38 4.88
N ILE A 54 8.76 -3.87 5.37
CA ILE A 54 8.71 -2.61 6.12
C ILE A 54 9.07 -2.81 7.58
N LYS A 55 9.32 -4.06 8.01
CA LYS A 55 9.65 -4.43 9.38
C LYS A 55 8.59 -3.95 10.36
N ALA A 56 7.32 -4.13 9.99
CA ALA A 56 6.22 -3.87 10.89
C ALA A 56 6.41 -4.69 12.18
N PRO A 57 6.31 -4.07 13.38
CA PRO A 57 6.38 -4.80 14.64
C PRO A 57 5.27 -5.84 14.75
N GLN A 58 5.55 -6.95 15.42
CA GLN A 58 4.62 -8.08 15.51
C GLN A 58 4.19 -8.34 16.96
N VAL A 59 2.88 -8.48 17.19
CA VAL A 59 2.30 -8.82 18.50
C VAL A 59 2.79 -10.21 18.93
N GLY A 60 3.21 -10.33 20.20
CA GLY A 60 3.82 -11.53 20.78
C GLY A 60 5.32 -11.65 20.53
N ARG A 61 5.92 -10.74 19.74
CA ARG A 61 7.34 -10.73 19.40
C ARG A 61 8.02 -9.42 19.80
N ASP A 62 7.41 -8.29 19.48
CA ASP A 62 7.96 -6.96 19.66
C ASP A 62 7.19 -6.19 20.74
N ALA A 63 7.88 -5.73 21.78
CA ALA A 63 7.24 -5.08 22.93
C ALA A 63 6.41 -3.84 22.57
N GLN A 64 6.76 -3.12 21.50
CA GLN A 64 6.00 -1.97 21.02
C GLN A 64 4.66 -2.37 20.38
N ALA A 65 4.58 -3.53 19.72
CA ALA A 65 3.33 -4.05 19.18
C ALA A 65 2.40 -4.52 20.30
N ASP A 66 2.97 -5.15 21.33
CA ASP A 66 2.22 -5.57 22.52
C ASP A 66 1.64 -4.37 23.27
N ALA A 67 2.44 -3.31 23.43
CA ALA A 67 2.00 -2.06 24.04
C ALA A 67 0.90 -1.38 23.22
N TRP A 68 1.05 -1.35 21.90
CA TRP A 68 0.04 -0.82 21.00
C TRP A 68 -1.29 -1.58 21.12
N LEU A 69 -1.28 -2.92 21.10
CA LEU A 69 -2.50 -3.71 21.23
C LEU A 69 -3.17 -3.44 22.58
N ARG A 70 -2.37 -3.25 23.63
CA ARG A 70 -2.88 -2.88 24.94
C ARG A 70 -3.56 -1.51 24.93
N GLU A 71 -2.96 -0.53 24.27
CA GLU A 71 -3.55 0.80 24.12
C GLU A 71 -4.86 0.77 23.32
N GLN A 72 -4.91 0.05 22.20
CA GLN A 72 -6.15 -0.13 21.43
C GLN A 72 -7.25 -0.80 22.26
N TYR A 73 -6.88 -1.85 23.01
CA TYR A 73 -7.82 -2.54 23.90
C TYR A 73 -8.34 -1.61 24.99
N ASP A 74 -7.47 -0.86 25.65
CA ASP A 74 -7.85 0.03 26.76
C ASP A 74 -8.67 1.23 26.26
N ALA A 75 -8.49 1.68 25.01
CA ALA A 75 -9.26 2.74 24.37
C ALA A 75 -10.65 2.29 23.85
N ASP A 76 -10.88 0.99 23.66
CA ASP A 76 -12.19 0.46 23.29
C ASP A 76 -13.16 0.49 24.49
N ASP A 77 -14.14 1.39 24.45
CA ASP A 77 -15.16 1.53 25.49
C ASP A 77 -16.31 0.49 25.40
N ASN A 78 -16.21 -0.50 24.50
CA ASN A 78 -17.23 -1.53 24.37
C ASN A 78 -17.39 -2.34 25.67
N PRO A 79 -18.57 -2.30 26.31
CA PRO A 79 -18.80 -3.00 27.58
C PRO A 79 -18.76 -4.54 27.45
N ASP A 80 -18.91 -5.06 26.23
CA ASP A 80 -18.91 -6.49 25.94
C ASP A 80 -17.56 -6.98 25.36
N LYS A 81 -16.49 -6.17 25.44
CA LYS A 81 -15.18 -6.57 24.90
C LYS A 81 -14.60 -7.79 25.68
N PRO A 82 -14.00 -8.78 24.99
CA PRO A 82 -13.39 -9.93 25.65
C PRO A 82 -12.29 -9.54 26.64
N PRO A 83 -11.88 -10.40 27.58
CA PRO A 83 -10.68 -10.18 28.39
C PRO A 83 -9.44 -9.94 27.52
N PHE A 84 -8.52 -9.08 27.97
CA PHE A 84 -7.30 -8.77 27.22
C PHE A 84 -6.49 -10.01 26.85
N ASP A 85 -6.41 -11.01 27.73
CA ASP A 85 -5.67 -12.25 27.44
C ASP A 85 -6.24 -13.01 26.23
N GLU A 86 -7.56 -12.99 26.03
CA GLU A 86 -8.20 -13.61 24.86
C GLU A 86 -7.88 -12.80 23.60
N VAL A 87 -8.04 -11.47 23.64
CA VAL A 87 -7.67 -10.58 22.53
C VAL A 87 -6.19 -10.73 22.17
N TYR A 88 -5.32 -10.82 23.17
CA TYR A 88 -3.89 -10.97 22.96
C TYR A 88 -3.54 -12.30 22.28
N GLN A 89 -4.24 -13.39 22.61
CA GLN A 89 -4.08 -14.67 21.91
C GLN A 89 -4.54 -14.57 20.45
N ASP A 90 -5.69 -13.95 20.20
CA ASP A 90 -6.23 -13.80 18.84
C ASP A 90 -5.34 -12.95 17.94
N TYR A 91 -4.63 -11.98 18.51
CA TYR A 91 -3.73 -11.09 17.79
C TYR A 91 -2.27 -11.59 17.74
N GLN A 92 -1.94 -12.78 18.27
CA GLN A 92 -0.57 -13.29 18.16
C GLN A 92 -0.13 -13.42 16.70
N GLY A 93 1.03 -12.83 16.38
CA GLY A 93 1.56 -12.83 15.03
C GLY A 93 1.00 -11.71 14.14
N TYR A 94 0.09 -10.88 14.63
CA TYR A 94 -0.41 -9.70 13.92
C TYR A 94 0.70 -8.66 13.72
N TYR A 95 0.82 -8.14 12.49
CA TYR A 95 1.77 -7.08 12.14
C TYR A 95 1.12 -5.70 12.31
N VAL A 96 1.69 -4.88 13.18
CA VAL A 96 1.24 -3.51 13.45
C VAL A 96 1.91 -2.56 12.46
N ILE A 97 1.32 -2.42 11.27
CA ILE A 97 1.89 -1.69 10.12
C ILE A 97 2.12 -0.20 10.44
N GLU A 98 1.25 0.43 11.23
CA GLU A 98 1.37 1.85 11.59
C GLU A 98 2.60 2.17 12.45
N LEU A 99 3.22 1.16 13.06
CA LEU A 99 4.49 1.30 13.78
C LEU A 99 5.71 1.03 12.90
N ALA A 100 5.54 0.84 11.59
CA ALA A 100 6.66 0.68 10.67
C ALA A 100 7.57 1.92 10.71
N PRO A 101 8.90 1.75 10.74
CA PRO A 101 9.85 2.87 10.89
C PRO A 101 9.93 3.78 9.66
N GLU A 102 9.49 3.32 8.49
CA GLU A 102 9.61 4.03 7.22
C GLU A 102 8.31 4.75 6.89
N GLN A 103 8.32 6.08 6.87
CA GLN A 103 7.11 6.89 6.67
C GLN A 103 6.40 6.59 5.35
N ASP A 104 7.13 6.49 4.23
CA ASP A 104 6.55 6.22 2.91
C ASP A 104 5.92 4.82 2.78
N SER A 105 6.08 3.94 3.79
CA SER A 105 5.42 2.64 3.81
C SER A 105 3.96 2.69 4.25
N VAL A 106 3.57 3.75 4.95
CA VAL A 106 2.21 3.96 5.47
C VAL A 106 1.68 5.22 4.80
N PRO A 107 0.88 5.11 3.72
CA PRO A 107 0.41 6.29 3.01
C PRO A 107 -0.57 7.10 3.87
N VAL A 108 -0.60 8.41 3.70
CA VAL A 108 -1.58 9.26 4.39
C VAL A 108 -2.98 9.14 3.80
N TYR A 109 -3.07 8.87 2.50
CA TYR A 109 -4.32 8.68 1.76
C TYR A 109 -4.74 7.21 1.82
N ARG A 110 -5.63 6.86 2.76
CA ARG A 110 -6.09 5.49 3.03
C ARG A 110 -7.62 5.41 3.04
N ALA A 111 -8.15 4.23 2.73
CA ALA A 111 -9.57 3.93 2.97
C ALA A 111 -9.74 3.26 4.33
N PHE A 112 -10.87 3.56 4.99
CA PHE A 112 -11.26 2.87 6.22
C PHE A 112 -11.46 1.37 5.95
N GLY A 113 -10.91 0.53 6.83
CA GLY A 113 -11.05 -0.92 6.77
C GLY A 113 -10.11 -1.63 5.80
N GLN A 114 -9.13 -0.93 5.21
CA GLN A 114 -8.00 -1.53 4.51
C GLN A 114 -6.78 -1.62 5.42
N ASP A 115 -5.81 -2.46 5.06
CA ASP A 115 -4.52 -2.50 5.75
C ASP A 115 -3.81 -1.15 5.63
N GLU A 116 -3.06 -0.77 6.67
CA GLU A 116 -2.51 0.59 6.79
C GLU A 116 -1.46 0.95 5.74
N ASN A 117 -0.95 -0.04 4.99
CA ASN A 117 -0.03 0.20 3.87
C ASN A 117 -0.72 0.26 2.49
N VAL A 118 -2.05 0.22 2.44
CA VAL A 118 -2.83 0.32 1.21
C VAL A 118 -3.04 1.79 0.85
N PHE A 119 -2.63 2.18 -0.36
CA PHE A 119 -2.88 3.53 -0.85
C PHE A 119 -4.27 3.62 -1.47
N ARG A 120 -5.06 4.64 -1.09
CA ARG A 120 -6.36 4.90 -1.69
C ARG A 120 -6.21 5.57 -3.06
N GLY A 121 -6.03 4.76 -4.11
CA GLY A 121 -5.83 5.21 -5.49
C GLY A 121 -6.97 6.07 -6.04
N GLN A 122 -8.19 5.96 -5.49
CA GLN A 122 -9.35 6.75 -5.90
C GLN A 122 -9.13 8.27 -5.88
N PHE A 123 -8.24 8.79 -5.01
CA PHE A 123 -7.91 10.22 -4.96
C PHE A 123 -7.23 10.73 -6.24
N LEU A 124 -6.69 9.86 -7.09
CA LEU A 124 -6.16 10.27 -8.40
C LEU A 124 -7.23 10.78 -9.36
N ALA A 125 -8.51 10.44 -9.15
CA ALA A 125 -9.60 10.95 -9.98
C ALA A 125 -9.66 12.49 -9.95
N ASP A 126 -9.35 13.09 -8.80
CA ASP A 126 -9.31 14.55 -8.61
C ASP A 126 -8.06 15.18 -9.25
N CYS A 127 -7.09 14.37 -9.69
CA CYS A 127 -5.82 14.79 -10.24
C CYS A 127 -5.75 14.66 -11.78
N GLN A 128 -6.83 14.26 -12.45
CA GLN A 128 -6.84 13.96 -13.90
C GLN A 128 -6.28 15.12 -14.75
N GLU A 129 -6.67 16.36 -14.43
CA GLU A 129 -6.21 17.54 -15.18
C GLU A 129 -4.69 17.78 -15.02
N LEU A 130 -4.06 17.25 -13.97
CA LEU A 130 -2.61 17.36 -13.74
C LEU A 130 -1.82 16.24 -14.40
N ILE A 131 -2.29 14.99 -14.31
CA ILE A 131 -1.54 13.81 -14.77
C ILE A 131 -1.95 13.33 -16.17
N GLY A 132 -3.12 13.75 -16.64
CA GLY A 132 -3.72 13.28 -17.88
C GLY A 132 -4.45 11.94 -17.76
N GLU A 133 -5.31 11.67 -18.72
CA GLU A 133 -6.18 10.47 -18.76
C GLU A 133 -5.38 9.16 -18.84
N ASP A 134 -4.28 9.13 -19.58
CA ASP A 134 -3.48 7.91 -19.76
C ASP A 134 -2.88 7.43 -18.42
N LEU A 135 -2.23 8.33 -17.67
CA LEU A 135 -1.66 8.00 -16.36
C LEU A 135 -2.73 7.69 -15.32
N LEU A 136 -3.90 8.34 -15.40
CA LEU A 136 -5.03 8.02 -14.54
C LEU A 136 -5.55 6.60 -14.82
N ASN A 137 -5.73 6.22 -16.08
CA ASN A 137 -6.26 4.92 -16.45
C ASN A 137 -5.29 3.78 -16.08
N GLU A 138 -3.98 4.02 -16.19
CA GLU A 138 -2.95 3.05 -15.79
C GLU A 138 -3.01 2.71 -14.29
N ALA A 139 -3.46 3.64 -13.43
CA ALA A 139 -3.66 3.38 -12.01
C ALA A 139 -4.55 2.15 -11.74
N TRP A 140 -5.48 1.84 -12.65
CA TRP A 140 -6.46 0.76 -12.55
C TRP A 140 -5.94 -0.60 -13.04
N SER A 141 -4.65 -0.72 -13.35
CA SER A 141 -4.01 -1.99 -13.66
C SER A 141 -2.95 -2.38 -12.62
N ASN A 142 -2.75 -3.69 -12.45
CA ASN A 142 -1.68 -4.21 -11.62
C ASN A 142 -0.32 -3.88 -12.22
N HIS A 143 0.67 -3.64 -11.37
CA HIS A 143 2.05 -3.38 -11.78
C HIS A 143 3.00 -4.28 -11.00
N LEU A 144 3.99 -4.85 -11.68
CA LEU A 144 5.16 -5.42 -11.04
C LEU A 144 6.07 -4.31 -10.50
N ALA A 145 7.06 -4.69 -9.71
CA ALA A 145 7.89 -3.74 -8.97
C ALA A 145 8.58 -2.69 -9.86
N GLU A 146 9.17 -3.11 -10.99
CA GLU A 146 9.83 -2.19 -11.92
C GLU A 146 8.83 -1.25 -12.61
N GLU A 147 7.66 -1.78 -12.99
CA GLU A 147 6.58 -1.04 -13.64
C GLU A 147 6.01 0.01 -12.66
N ALA A 148 5.85 -0.32 -11.38
CA ALA A 148 5.40 0.61 -10.35
C ALA A 148 6.37 1.79 -10.16
N VAL A 149 7.69 1.53 -10.22
CA VAL A 149 8.71 2.59 -10.14
C VAL A 149 8.69 3.47 -11.39
N ASP A 150 8.57 2.88 -12.57
CA ASP A 150 8.45 3.63 -13.82
C ASP A 150 7.20 4.52 -13.84
N TYR A 151 6.06 3.97 -13.44
CA TYR A 151 4.80 4.70 -13.31
C TYR A 151 4.94 5.89 -12.36
N ALA A 152 5.56 5.70 -11.19
CA ALA A 152 5.84 6.78 -10.24
C ALA A 152 6.71 7.89 -10.82
N GLN A 153 7.73 7.55 -11.60
CA GLN A 153 8.60 8.53 -12.25
C GLN A 153 7.85 9.35 -13.30
N ARG A 154 6.95 8.71 -14.06
CA ARG A 154 6.09 9.41 -15.03
C ARG A 154 5.07 10.32 -14.36
N LEU A 155 4.47 9.89 -13.24
CA LEU A 155 3.61 10.75 -12.41
C LEU A 155 4.36 12.00 -11.93
N ILE A 156 5.56 11.84 -11.38
CA ILE A 156 6.41 12.96 -10.94
C ILE A 156 6.73 13.88 -12.12
N ALA A 157 7.12 13.33 -13.27
CA ALA A 157 7.46 14.11 -14.45
C ALA A 157 6.27 14.93 -14.97
N ALA A 158 5.05 14.38 -14.93
CA ALA A 158 3.83 15.06 -15.36
C ALA A 158 3.53 16.31 -14.52
N VAL A 159 3.71 16.23 -13.19
CA VAL A 159 3.33 17.32 -12.27
C VAL A 159 4.45 18.32 -11.97
N THR A 160 5.72 17.96 -12.23
CA THR A 160 6.88 18.80 -11.93
C THR A 160 6.81 20.20 -12.55
N PRO A 161 6.44 20.40 -13.83
CA PRO A 161 6.35 21.74 -14.41
C PRO A 161 5.33 22.63 -13.69
N THR A 162 4.18 22.07 -13.32
CA THR A 162 3.12 22.78 -12.61
C THR A 162 3.56 23.13 -11.19
N ALA A 163 4.19 22.20 -10.47
CA ALA A 163 4.73 22.46 -9.15
C ALA A 163 5.77 23.59 -9.17
N GLN A 164 6.68 23.59 -10.16
CA GLN A 164 7.68 24.64 -10.37
C GLN A 164 7.06 26.00 -10.67
N GLN A 165 6.10 26.04 -11.59
CA GLN A 165 5.43 27.27 -11.98
C GLN A 165 4.73 27.96 -10.79
N HIS A 166 4.23 27.17 -9.84
CA HIS A 166 3.49 27.66 -8.67
C HIS A 166 4.33 27.72 -7.38
N GLY A 167 5.61 27.33 -7.42
CA GLY A 167 6.47 27.32 -6.23
C GLY A 167 6.09 26.26 -5.18
N LEU A 168 5.46 25.16 -5.62
CA LEU A 168 4.93 24.08 -4.79
C LEU A 168 5.81 22.81 -4.79
N GLU A 169 7.08 22.94 -5.19
CA GLU A 169 8.03 21.81 -5.28
C GLU A 169 8.28 21.13 -3.92
N TYR A 170 8.09 21.85 -2.81
CA TYR A 170 8.25 21.32 -1.46
C TYR A 170 7.31 20.15 -1.14
N LEU A 171 6.16 20.08 -1.83
CA LEU A 171 5.17 19.01 -1.63
C LEU A 171 5.73 17.62 -1.98
N LYS A 172 6.81 17.57 -2.78
CA LYS A 172 7.49 16.32 -3.12
C LYS A 172 8.04 15.60 -1.90
N ASP A 173 8.51 16.35 -0.90
CA ASP A 173 9.13 15.81 0.32
C ASP A 173 8.21 15.95 1.55
N GLN A 174 7.07 16.61 1.40
CA GLN A 174 6.08 16.75 2.46
C GLN A 174 5.29 15.45 2.62
N TYR A 175 5.24 14.93 3.84
CA TYR A 175 4.49 13.71 4.18
C TYR A 175 3.02 14.02 4.53
N GLU A 176 2.79 14.99 5.42
CA GLU A 176 1.44 15.35 5.86
C GLU A 176 0.68 16.10 4.77
N PRO A 177 -0.64 15.84 4.58
CA PRO A 177 -1.45 16.62 3.66
C PRO A 177 -1.36 18.13 3.95
N PRO A 178 -1.35 18.99 2.91
CA PRO A 178 -1.35 20.43 3.10
C PRO A 178 -2.64 20.90 3.79
N GLU A 179 -2.56 22.02 4.52
CA GLU A 179 -3.73 22.73 5.08
C GLU A 179 -4.49 23.51 3.98
N ALA A 180 -4.76 22.85 2.85
CA ALA A 180 -5.41 23.42 1.69
C ALA A 180 -6.74 22.71 1.41
N GLU A 181 -7.63 23.35 0.66
CA GLU A 181 -8.88 22.73 0.23
C GLU A 181 -8.60 21.44 -0.55
N PRO A 182 -9.41 20.37 -0.41
CA PRO A 182 -9.15 19.08 -1.07
C PRO A 182 -9.01 19.17 -2.60
N GLU A 183 -9.76 20.06 -3.24
CA GLU A 183 -9.73 20.27 -4.69
C GLU A 183 -8.61 21.22 -5.16
N SER A 184 -7.84 21.79 -4.23
CA SER A 184 -6.79 22.74 -4.57
C SER A 184 -5.63 22.08 -5.32
N LEU A 185 -4.91 22.87 -6.12
CA LEU A 185 -3.68 22.42 -6.78
C LEU A 185 -2.67 21.85 -5.79
N GLU A 186 -2.56 22.45 -4.60
CA GLU A 186 -1.65 22.00 -3.54
C GLU A 186 -2.01 20.58 -3.06
N SER A 187 -3.29 20.34 -2.78
CA SER A 187 -3.79 19.02 -2.38
C SER A 187 -3.62 17.97 -3.48
N GLN A 188 -3.94 18.30 -4.73
CA GLN A 188 -3.78 17.39 -5.86
C GLN A 188 -2.30 17.03 -6.12
N LEU A 189 -1.40 18.02 -6.09
CA LEU A 189 0.05 17.77 -6.20
C LEU A 189 0.55 16.87 -5.07
N HIS A 190 0.08 17.10 -3.84
CA HIS A 190 0.45 16.28 -2.69
C HIS A 190 -0.04 14.83 -2.84
N ILE A 191 -1.26 14.60 -3.34
CA ILE A 191 -1.79 13.25 -3.65
C ILE A 191 -0.85 12.53 -4.62
N VAL A 192 -0.50 13.17 -5.74
CA VAL A 192 0.37 12.57 -6.76
C VAL A 192 1.76 12.27 -6.22
N TYR A 193 2.37 13.21 -5.47
CA TYR A 193 3.68 12.98 -4.86
C TYR A 193 3.64 11.90 -3.77
N SER A 194 2.59 11.85 -2.95
CA SER A 194 2.41 10.82 -1.93
C SER A 194 2.29 9.44 -2.55
N LEU A 195 1.52 9.30 -3.64
CA LEU A 195 1.46 8.03 -4.38
C LEU A 195 2.82 7.66 -4.97
N ALA A 196 3.50 8.62 -5.60
CA ALA A 196 4.80 8.35 -6.22
C ALA A 196 5.85 7.91 -5.19
N ARG A 197 5.88 8.51 -3.99
CA ARG A 197 6.75 8.07 -2.89
C ARG A 197 6.43 6.64 -2.45
N TRP A 198 5.15 6.33 -2.26
CA TRP A 198 4.70 4.98 -1.90
C TRP A 198 5.07 3.92 -2.95
N LEU A 199 4.84 4.22 -4.24
CA LEU A 199 5.20 3.35 -5.36
C LEU A 199 6.72 3.14 -5.45
N ILE A 200 7.50 4.21 -5.31
CA ILE A 200 8.97 4.12 -5.31
C ILE A 200 9.44 3.31 -4.11
N PHE A 201 8.87 3.54 -2.93
CA PHE A 201 9.23 2.85 -1.70
C PHE A 201 9.05 1.34 -1.83
N TYR A 202 7.87 0.89 -2.27
CA TYR A 202 7.56 -0.53 -2.44
C TYR A 202 8.25 -1.14 -3.66
N GLY A 203 8.18 -0.47 -4.81
CA GLY A 203 8.76 -0.92 -6.08
C GLY A 203 10.27 -1.11 -5.99
N SER A 204 10.99 -0.15 -5.40
CA SER A 204 12.45 -0.29 -5.18
C SER A 204 12.84 -1.44 -4.24
N ARG A 205 11.87 -1.97 -3.47
CA ARG A 205 12.06 -3.11 -2.55
C ARG A 205 11.53 -4.43 -3.12
N GLY A 206 11.09 -4.43 -4.39
CA GLY A 206 10.63 -5.60 -5.12
C GLY A 206 9.12 -5.85 -5.05
N HIS A 207 8.35 -4.91 -4.49
CA HIS A 207 6.89 -5.02 -4.38
C HIS A 207 6.23 -4.19 -5.48
N GLY A 208 5.46 -4.85 -6.34
CA GLY A 208 4.51 -4.18 -7.21
C GLY A 208 3.25 -3.78 -6.46
N TYR A 209 2.17 -3.48 -7.19
CA TYR A 209 0.85 -3.30 -6.60
C TYR A 209 -0.26 -4.00 -7.37
N GLU A 210 -1.30 -4.42 -6.63
CA GLU A 210 -2.59 -4.85 -7.16
C GLU A 210 -3.56 -3.68 -7.13
N ALA A 211 -4.27 -3.45 -8.23
CA ALA A 211 -5.40 -2.54 -8.32
C ALA A 211 -6.68 -3.28 -7.91
N ASP A 212 -7.24 -2.95 -6.74
CA ASP A 212 -8.50 -3.51 -6.24
C ASP A 212 -9.63 -2.48 -6.36
N PHE A 213 -10.75 -2.83 -7.01
CA PHE A 213 -11.84 -1.90 -7.32
C PHE A 213 -13.23 -2.52 -7.50
#